data_AF-A0A6L5F6V5-F1
#
_entry.id   AF-A0A6L5F6V5-F1
#
_cell.length_a   1.000
_cell.length_b   1.000
_cell.length_c   1.000
_cell.angle_alpha   90.00
_cell.angle_beta   90.00
_cell.angle_gamma   90.00
#
_symmetry.space_group_name_H-M   'P 1'
#
loop_
_entity.id
_entity.type
_entity.pdbx_description
1 polymer ?
#
loop_
_entity_poly.entity_id
_entity_poly.type
_entity_poly.pdbx_seq_one_letter_code
_entity_poly.pdbx_strand_id
1 'polypeptide(L)'
;MFGLPFRTDVAILYAELVEPGVMEIGLECGEDPVSSVDESERQVIIDVRMKVRRGDCGTAVMVELDDPLGDRTVIDSYDGAVVDVARG
;
A
#
# COMPACT_ATOMS: atom_id res chain seq x y z
N MET A 1 -30.94 7.75 4.49
CA MET A 1 -29.65 8.37 4.12
C MET A 1 -28.62 7.25 4.08
N PHE A 2 -28.24 6.79 2.89
CA PHE A 2 -27.22 5.77 2.72
C PHE A 2 -25.85 6.45 2.78
N GLY A 3 -25.20 6.41 3.94
CA GLY A 3 -23.78 6.74 4.02
C GLY A 3 -23.03 5.60 3.34
N LEU A 4 -22.62 5.79 2.08
CA LEU A 4 -21.63 4.91 1.47
C LEU A 4 -20.42 4.91 2.42
N PRO A 5 -19.88 3.74 2.80
CA PRO A 5 -18.73 3.72 3.69
C PRO A 5 -17.55 4.33 2.93
N PHE A 6 -17.25 5.58 3.23
CA PHE A 6 -16.18 6.34 2.58
C PHE A 6 -14.85 5.70 2.95
N ARG A 7 -14.10 5.27 1.93
CA ARG A 7 -12.69 4.93 2.11
C ARG A 7 -11.89 6.23 2.18
N THR A 8 -10.86 6.25 3.01
CA THR A 8 -9.88 7.33 3.09
C THR A 8 -8.54 6.80 2.65
N ASP A 9 -7.72 7.69 2.08
CA ASP A 9 -6.29 7.42 1.89
C ASP A 9 -5.65 7.18 3.26
N VAL A 10 -4.75 6.21 3.33
CA VAL A 10 -4.02 5.81 4.54
C VAL A 10 -2.54 5.69 4.27
N ALA A 11 -1.74 5.99 5.30
CA ALA A 11 -0.29 5.85 5.23
C ALA A 11 0.13 4.36 5.23
N ILE A 12 1.17 4.07 4.47
CA ILE A 12 1.85 2.77 4.47
C ILE A 12 2.76 2.70 5.71
N LEU A 13 2.55 1.67 6.54
CA LEU A 13 3.36 1.46 7.75
C LEU A 13 4.64 0.68 7.46
N TYR A 14 4.56 -0.32 6.60
CA TYR A 14 5.69 -1.10 6.13
C TYR A 14 5.38 -1.70 4.76
N ALA A 15 6.43 -2.06 4.04
CA ALA A 15 6.34 -2.77 2.78
C ALA A 15 7.35 -3.93 2.76
N GLU A 16 6.92 -5.10 2.29
CA GLU A 16 7.76 -6.28 2.15
C GLU A 16 7.56 -6.92 0.78
N LEU A 17 8.65 -7.08 0.04
CA LEU A 17 8.63 -7.80 -1.23
C LEU A 17 8.63 -9.30 -0.95
N VAL A 18 7.49 -9.96 -1.18
CA VAL A 18 7.32 -11.40 -0.96
C VAL A 18 7.71 -12.22 -2.19
N GLU A 19 7.50 -11.64 -3.39
CA GLU A 19 7.93 -12.18 -4.67
C GLU A 19 8.43 -11.04 -5.56
N PRO A 20 9.22 -11.29 -6.62
CA PRO A 20 9.80 -10.21 -7.43
C PRO A 20 8.81 -9.14 -7.94
N GLY A 21 7.55 -9.50 -8.19
CA GLY A 21 6.47 -8.60 -8.60
C GLY A 21 5.28 -8.57 -7.65
N VAL A 22 5.43 -9.04 -6.40
CA VAL A 22 4.35 -9.03 -5.41
C VAL A 22 4.87 -8.48 -4.09
N MET A 23 4.20 -7.47 -3.57
CA MET A 23 4.55 -6.78 -2.34
C MET A 23 3.39 -6.84 -1.35
N GLU A 24 3.70 -7.18 -0.09
CA GLU A 24 2.79 -7.01 1.02
C GLU A 24 2.94 -5.58 1.56
N ILE A 25 1.83 -4.87 1.69
CA ILE A 25 1.76 -3.53 2.25
C ILE A 25 1.01 -3.57 3.57
N GLY A 26 1.70 -3.24 4.65
CA GLY A 26 1.14 -3.14 5.99
C GLY A 26 0.51 -1.78 6.26
N LEU A 27 -0.67 -1.79 6.87
CA LEU A 27 -1.51 -0.61 7.10
C LEU A 27 -2.03 -0.59 8.54
N GLU A 28 -2.53 0.57 8.95
CA GLU A 28 -3.25 0.72 10.22
C GLU A 28 -4.54 -0.11 10.28
N CYS A 29 -5.13 -0.21 11.48
CA CYS A 29 -6.35 -0.96 11.72
C CYS A 29 -7.52 -0.51 10.82
N GLY A 30 -8.12 -1.47 10.11
CA GLY A 30 -9.38 -1.24 9.41
C GLY A 30 -9.74 -2.33 8.41
N GLU A 31 -10.59 -2.00 7.44
CA GLU A 31 -11.26 -2.98 6.58
C GLU A 31 -11.36 -2.55 5.12
N ASP A 32 -11.57 -3.55 4.26
CA ASP A 32 -11.76 -3.41 2.83
C ASP A 32 -10.68 -2.54 2.14
N PRO A 33 -9.38 -2.82 2.36
CA PRO A 33 -8.32 -2.07 1.72
C PRO A 33 -8.40 -2.27 0.20
N VAL A 34 -8.21 -1.16 -0.52
CA VAL A 34 -8.12 -1.12 -1.98
C VAL A 34 -6.84 -0.39 -2.29
N SER A 35 -5.96 -1.03 -3.04
CA SER A 35 -4.73 -0.45 -3.55
C SER A 35 -4.88 -0.05 -5.01
N SER A 36 -4.12 0.96 -5.42
CA SER A 36 -3.81 1.24 -6.82
C SER A 36 -2.33 1.56 -6.95
N VAL A 37 -1.75 1.19 -8.08
CA VAL A 37 -0.32 1.32 -8.35
C VAL A 37 -0.15 2.13 -9.63
N ASP A 38 0.73 3.13 -9.59
CA ASP A 38 1.22 3.83 -10.77
C ASP A 38 2.70 3.53 -10.94
N GLU A 39 3.03 2.83 -12.03
CA GLU A 39 4.38 2.29 -12.27
C GLU A 39 5.10 3.03 -13.38
N SER A 40 6.40 3.19 -13.17
CA SER A 40 7.32 3.70 -14.17
C SER A 40 8.64 2.94 -14.12
N GLU A 41 9.55 3.25 -15.04
CA GLU A 41 10.88 2.66 -15.10
C GLU A 41 11.73 2.91 -13.84
N ARG A 42 11.39 3.92 -13.02
CA ARG A 42 12.23 4.35 -11.87
C ARG A 42 11.53 4.28 -10.53
N GLN A 43 10.21 4.33 -10.51
CA GLN A 43 9.43 4.44 -9.30
C GLN A 43 8.11 3.70 -9.42
N VAL A 44 7.61 3.26 -8.27
CA VAL A 44 6.31 2.63 -8.05
C VAL A 44 5.60 3.50 -7.02
N ILE A 45 4.51 4.16 -7.41
CA ILE A 45 3.69 4.94 -6.49
C ILE A 45 2.50 4.07 -6.07
N ILE A 46 2.28 3.94 -4.77
CA ILE A 46 1.19 3.13 -4.22
C ILE A 46 0.21 4.03 -3.49
N ASP A 47 -1.05 3.93 -3.88
CA ASP A 47 -2.17 4.57 -3.21
C ASP A 47 -3.02 3.51 -2.55
N VAL A 48 -3.24 3.63 -1.24
CA VAL A 48 -4.07 2.70 -0.50
C VAL A 48 -5.22 3.42 0.19
N ARG A 49 -6.42 2.88 0.00
CA ARG A 49 -7.66 3.40 0.57
C ARG A 49 -8.40 2.34 1.33
N MET A 50 -8.84 2.67 2.54
CA MET A 50 -9.56 1.71 3.39
C MET A 50 -10.58 2.37 4.31
N LYS A 51 -11.40 1.54 4.96
CA LYS A 51 -12.29 1.97 6.04
C LYS A 51 -11.56 1.85 7.37
N VAL A 52 -11.00 2.95 7.84
CA VAL A 52 -10.24 2.99 9.10
C VAL A 52 -11.12 2.63 10.29
N ARG A 53 -10.59 1.79 11.18
CA ARG A 53 -11.22 1.44 12.45
C ARG A 53 -10.29 1.81 13.60
N ARG A 54 -10.88 2.21 14.73
CA ARG A 54 -10.11 2.40 15.97
C ARG A 54 -9.90 1.04 16.65
N GLY A 55 -8.65 0.71 16.93
CA GLY A 55 -8.30 -0.51 17.64
C GLY A 55 -6.81 -0.79 17.55
N ASP A 56 -6.36 -1.76 18.34
CA ASP A 56 -4.99 -2.29 18.27
C ASP A 56 -4.99 -3.49 17.33
N CYS A 57 -5.03 -3.20 16.03
CA CYS A 57 -5.00 -4.20 14.97
C CYS A 57 -4.19 -3.68 13.78
N GLY A 58 -3.64 -4.57 12.97
CA GLY A 58 -3.04 -4.25 11.68
C GLY A 58 -3.85 -4.89 10.56
N THR A 59 -3.79 -4.31 9.37
CA THR A 59 -4.26 -4.98 8.16
C THR A 59 -3.15 -4.92 7.11
N ALA A 60 -3.19 -5.83 6.15
CA ALA A 60 -2.24 -5.85 5.06
C ALA A 60 -2.98 -6.09 3.74
N VAL A 61 -2.40 -5.58 2.66
CA VAL A 61 -2.89 -5.78 1.30
C VAL A 61 -1.77 -6.25 0.41
N MET A 62 -2.06 -7.22 -0.45
CA MET A 62 -1.13 -7.67 -1.48
C MET A 62 -1.25 -6.77 -2.70
N VAL A 63 -0.11 -6.32 -3.20
CA VAL A 63 0.01 -5.46 -4.37
C VAL A 63 0.81 -6.21 -5.42
N GLU A 64 0.18 -6.44 -6.57
CA GLU A 64 0.85 -6.98 -7.76
C GLU A 64 1.46 -5.81 -8.55
N LEU A 65 2.67 -6.01 -9.04
CA LEU A 65 3.39 -5.08 -9.89
C LEU A 65 3.43 -5.61 -11.32
N ASP A 66 3.31 -4.71 -12.30
CA ASP A 66 3.40 -5.01 -13.73
C ASP A 66 4.80 -5.52 -14.12
N ASP A 67 5.83 -4.93 -13.51
CA ASP A 67 7.23 -5.34 -13.66
C ASP A 67 7.84 -5.73 -12.29
N PRO A 68 8.93 -6.51 -12.25
CA PRO A 68 9.64 -6.77 -10.99
C PRO A 68 10.14 -5.49 -10.31
N LEU A 69 10.12 -5.41 -8.97
CA LEU A 69 10.49 -4.17 -8.27
C LEU A 69 11.92 -3.71 -8.59
N GLY A 70 12.89 -4.63 -8.53
CA GLY A 70 14.29 -4.35 -8.84
C GLY A 70 14.88 -3.25 -7.94
N ASP A 71 15.41 -2.20 -8.58
CA ASP A 71 15.99 -1.02 -7.93
C ASP A 71 15.04 0.19 -7.92
N ARG A 72 13.76 -0.01 -8.29
CA ARG A 72 12.78 1.08 -8.33
C ARG A 72 12.44 1.55 -6.93
N THR A 73 12.22 2.85 -6.79
CA THR A 73 11.82 3.46 -5.51
C THR A 73 10.33 3.31 -5.30
N VAL A 74 9.91 2.85 -4.12
CA VAL A 74 8.49 2.83 -3.74
C VAL A 74 8.13 4.12 -3.03
N ILE A 75 7.03 4.73 -3.44
CA ILE A 75 6.53 6.01 -2.91
C ILE A 75 5.10 5.81 -2.42
N ASP A 76 4.82 6.22 -1.19
CA ASP A 76 3.46 6.32 -0.67
C ASP A 76 2.77 7.56 -1.26
N SER A 77 1.62 7.40 -1.92
CA SER A 77 0.85 8.53 -2.46
C SER A 77 0.28 9.43 -1.36
N TYR A 78 0.08 8.90 -0.16
CA TYR A 78 -0.58 9.59 0.95
C TYR A 78 0.20 10.83 1.39
N ASP A 79 1.51 10.69 1.60
CA ASP A 79 2.39 11.76 2.08
C ASP A 79 3.59 12.04 1.15
N GLY A 80 3.76 11.25 0.08
CA GLY A 80 4.89 11.34 -0.84
C GLY A 80 6.19 10.77 -0.27
N ALA A 81 6.14 10.05 0.85
CA ALA A 81 7.32 9.47 1.47
C ALA A 81 7.87 8.30 0.65
N VAL A 82 9.20 8.15 0.66
CA VAL A 82 9.85 6.94 0.17
C VAL A 82 9.65 5.84 1.20
N VAL A 83 9.13 4.71 0.75
CA VAL A 83 8.91 3.53 1.59
C VAL A 83 10.07 2.57 1.40
N ASP A 84 10.75 2.25 2.49
CA ASP A 84 11.76 1.20 2.50
C ASP A 84 11.08 -0.16 2.37
N VAL A 85 11.48 -0.92 1.34
CA VAL A 85 10.93 -2.26 1.07
C VAL A 85 11.87 -3.33 1.62
N ALA A 86 11.39 -4.09 2.61
CA ALA A 86 12.09 -5.28 3.09
C ALA A 86 12.08 -6.36 2.01
N ARG A 87 13.13 -7.19 1.97
CA ARG A 87 13.23 -8.35 1.07
C ARG A 87 13.22 -9.62 1.92
N GLY A 88 12.12 -10.37 1.84
CA GLY A 88 11.93 -11.66 2.50
C GLY A 88 12.76 -12.79 1.89
#